data_AF-A0AAU8UHD2-F1
#
_entry.id   AF-A0AAU8UHD2-F1
#
_cell.length_a   1.000
_cell.length_b   1.000
_cell.length_c   1.000
_cell.angle_alpha   90.00
_cell.angle_beta   90.00
_cell.angle_gamma   90.00
#
_symmetry.space_group_name_H-M   'P 1'
#
loop_
_entity.id
_entity.type
_entity.pdbx_description
1 polymer ?
#
loop_
_entity_poly.entity_id
_entity_poly.type
_entity_poly.pdbx_seq_one_letter_code
_entity_poly.pdbx_strand_id
1 'polypeptide(L)'
;MNKDEADAILASGLWLGAVQHCCAASESSTFEPTPGMGIEWGALAAQHAAAAGLTTGTTVWLDLEGVKAGTAVADIIGFCNQWFAQVTAAGFASGVYVGFDSGLSSDQLYFQLTTQHYWRGASNVPDVAFRGYQIVQRVIKDSGGNEFDVDHAQTDNLGLSATVTSQ
;
A
#
# COMPACT_ATOMS: atom_id res chain seq x y z
N MET A 1 -4.77 10.57 -10.01
CA MET A 1 -5.87 10.01 -10.81
C MET A 1 -7.11 10.87 -10.64
N ASN A 2 -7.84 11.15 -11.73
CA ASN A 2 -9.14 11.80 -11.68
C ASN A 2 -10.26 10.80 -12.06
N LYS A 3 -11.54 11.22 -11.94
CA LYS A 3 -12.69 10.35 -12.18
C LYS A 3 -12.78 9.88 -13.64
N ASP A 4 -12.44 10.73 -14.60
CA ASP A 4 -12.51 10.40 -16.03
C ASP A 4 -11.49 9.32 -16.41
N GLU A 5 -10.28 9.40 -15.86
CA GLU A 5 -9.23 8.38 -16.01
C GLU A 5 -9.68 7.04 -15.39
N ALA A 6 -10.24 7.08 -14.17
CA ALA A 6 -10.77 5.89 -13.52
C ALA A 6 -11.89 5.22 -14.34
N ASP A 7 -12.81 6.01 -14.89
CA ASP A 7 -13.89 5.50 -15.73
C ASP A 7 -13.38 4.87 -17.03
N ALA A 8 -12.37 5.48 -17.66
CA ALA A 8 -11.75 4.93 -18.86
C ALA A 8 -11.05 3.59 -18.59
N ILE A 9 -10.33 3.46 -17.46
CA ILE A 9 -9.70 2.20 -17.04
C ILE A 9 -10.78 1.12 -16.85
N LEU A 10 -11.81 1.42 -16.07
CA LEU A 10 -12.87 0.46 -15.77
C LEU A 10 -13.67 0.06 -17.03
N ALA A 11 -13.96 1.01 -17.92
CA ALA A 11 -14.65 0.74 -19.19
C ALA A 11 -13.83 -0.13 -20.16
N SER A 12 -12.51 -0.18 -19.99
CA SER A 12 -11.63 -1.08 -20.76
C SER A 12 -11.58 -2.51 -20.21
N GLY A 13 -12.34 -2.80 -19.14
CA GLY A 13 -12.37 -4.11 -18.47
C GLY A 13 -11.16 -4.35 -17.56
N LEU A 14 -10.39 -3.31 -17.24
CA LEU A 14 -9.26 -3.38 -16.33
C LEU A 14 -9.71 -3.16 -14.88
N TRP A 15 -9.01 -3.80 -13.96
CA TRP A 15 -9.19 -3.59 -12.53
C TRP A 15 -8.52 -2.30 -12.07
N LEU A 16 -9.14 -1.64 -11.09
CA LEU A 16 -8.61 -0.42 -10.50
C LEU A 16 -8.41 -0.57 -8.99
N GLY A 17 -7.20 -0.22 -8.55
CA GLY A 17 -6.81 -0.06 -7.14
C GLY A 17 -6.19 1.32 -6.91
N ALA A 18 -6.00 1.70 -5.66
CA ALA A 18 -5.38 2.97 -5.29
C ALA A 18 -4.22 2.76 -4.32
N VAL A 19 -3.14 3.51 -4.53
CA VAL A 19 -1.95 3.56 -3.67
C VAL A 19 -1.72 5.00 -3.26
N GLN A 20 -1.43 5.26 -1.99
CA GLN A 20 -0.92 6.55 -1.53
C GLN A 20 0.60 6.45 -1.30
N HIS A 21 1.36 7.09 -2.18
CA HIS A 21 2.78 7.33 -1.98
C HIS A 21 2.96 8.52 -1.01
N CYS A 22 3.49 8.23 0.18
CA CYS A 22 3.45 9.16 1.31
C CYS A 22 4.63 10.15 1.34
N CYS A 23 5.76 9.82 0.72
CA CYS A 23 6.93 10.69 0.66
C CYS A 23 7.71 10.44 -0.62
N ALA A 24 8.63 11.33 -1.00
CA ALA A 24 9.59 11.02 -2.05
C ALA A 24 10.65 10.07 -1.50
N ALA A 25 10.40 8.76 -1.59
CA ALA A 25 11.30 7.75 -1.06
C ALA A 25 12.62 7.73 -1.85
N SER A 26 13.72 7.93 -1.14
CA SER A 26 15.08 7.85 -1.68
C SER A 26 16.06 7.49 -0.57
N GLU A 27 17.33 7.22 -0.91
CA GLU A 27 18.41 6.95 0.06
C GLU A 27 18.61 8.09 1.08
N SER A 28 18.13 9.30 0.77
CA SER A 28 18.18 10.48 1.64
C SER A 28 16.81 10.89 2.17
N SER A 29 15.85 9.97 2.16
CA SER A 29 14.51 10.23 2.66
C SER A 29 14.55 10.74 4.10
N THR A 30 13.71 11.75 4.35
CA THR A 30 13.53 12.37 5.67
C THR A 30 12.20 11.95 6.30
N PHE A 31 11.55 10.93 5.75
CA PHE A 31 10.24 10.48 6.20
C PHE A 31 10.33 9.85 7.60
N GLU A 32 9.84 10.60 8.59
CA GLU A 32 9.66 10.14 9.97
C GLU A 32 8.15 10.07 10.26
N PRO A 33 7.48 8.94 9.94
CA PRO A 33 6.05 8.79 10.18
C PRO A 33 5.70 8.96 11.64
N THR A 34 4.53 9.56 11.90
CA THR A 34 3.95 9.66 13.26
C THR A 34 2.50 9.20 13.25
N PRO A 35 1.93 8.78 14.40
CA PRO A 35 0.52 8.41 14.47
C PRO A 35 -0.43 9.52 13.99
N GLY A 36 -0.10 10.79 14.27
CA GLY A 36 -0.88 11.94 13.81
C GLY A 36 -0.92 12.09 12.29
N MET A 37 0.22 11.87 11.63
CA MET A 37 0.29 11.84 10.16
C MET A 37 -0.55 10.70 9.59
N GLY A 38 -0.63 9.55 10.27
CA GLY A 38 -1.45 8.43 9.84
C GLY A 38 -2.94 8.77 9.80
N ILE A 39 -3.43 9.51 10.80
CA ILE A 39 -4.81 10.01 10.84
C ILE A 39 -5.06 10.97 9.66
N GLU A 40 -4.19 11.97 9.48
CA GLU A 40 -4.39 12.97 8.43
C GLU A 40 -4.31 12.35 7.04
N TRP A 41 -3.27 11.57 6.77
CA TRP A 41 -3.00 11.05 5.43
C TRP A 41 -3.91 9.90 5.05
N GLY A 42 -4.33 9.09 6.03
CA GLY A 42 -5.34 8.04 5.82
C GLY A 42 -6.71 8.62 5.44
N ALA A 43 -7.12 9.72 6.09
CA ALA A 43 -8.35 10.41 5.74
C ALA A 43 -8.29 10.98 4.31
N LEU A 44 -7.15 11.57 3.93
CA LEU A 44 -6.92 12.05 2.56
C LEU A 44 -6.94 10.90 1.55
N ALA A 45 -6.27 9.78 1.84
CA ALA A 45 -6.27 8.60 0.97
C ALA A 45 -7.69 8.09 0.70
N ALA A 46 -8.50 7.97 1.76
CA ALA A 46 -9.90 7.57 1.67
C ALA A 46 -10.74 8.57 0.84
N GLN A 47 -10.57 9.87 1.09
CA GLN A 47 -11.26 10.92 0.34
C GLN A 47 -10.93 10.85 -1.15
N HIS A 48 -9.65 10.69 -1.50
CA HIS A 48 -9.22 10.61 -2.89
C HIS A 48 -9.69 9.32 -3.57
N ALA A 49 -9.67 8.18 -2.88
CA ALA A 49 -10.21 6.93 -3.39
C ALA A 49 -11.71 7.05 -3.71
N ALA A 50 -12.49 7.62 -2.79
CA ALA A 50 -13.91 7.86 -3.01
C ALA A 50 -14.17 8.84 -4.16
N ALA A 51 -13.41 9.95 -4.24
CA ALA A 51 -13.54 10.92 -5.32
C ALA A 51 -13.19 10.34 -6.70
N ALA A 52 -12.29 9.36 -6.76
CA ALA A 52 -11.96 8.62 -7.97
C ALA A 52 -13.03 7.57 -8.34
N GLY A 53 -14.03 7.34 -7.48
CA GLY A 53 -15.14 6.42 -7.75
C GLY A 53 -14.86 4.97 -7.38
N LEU A 54 -13.85 4.69 -6.54
CA LEU A 54 -13.61 3.34 -6.05
C LEU A 54 -14.79 2.88 -5.19
N THR A 55 -15.14 1.61 -5.36
CA THR A 55 -16.24 0.97 -4.63
C THR A 55 -15.82 0.55 -3.23
N THR A 56 -16.79 0.57 -2.30
CA THR A 56 -16.65 0.02 -0.94
C THR A 56 -16.07 -1.40 -0.99
N GLY A 57 -15.14 -1.69 -0.09
CA GLY A 57 -14.42 -2.96 -0.04
C GLY A 57 -13.19 -3.03 -0.93
N THR A 58 -12.95 -2.08 -1.85
CA THR A 58 -11.68 -2.01 -2.60
C THR A 58 -10.51 -1.82 -1.65
N THR A 59 -9.39 -2.50 -1.90
CA THR A 59 -8.16 -2.31 -1.12
C THR A 59 -7.48 -1.00 -1.53
N VAL A 60 -7.25 -0.12 -0.55
CA VAL A 60 -6.41 1.07 -0.70
C VAL A 60 -5.09 0.80 0.01
N TRP A 61 -3.99 1.02 -0.70
CA TRP A 61 -2.65 0.64 -0.28
C TRP A 61 -1.88 1.84 0.26
N LEU A 62 -1.36 1.70 1.48
CA LEU A 62 -0.33 2.58 2.02
C LEU A 62 1.02 2.16 1.45
N ASP A 63 1.73 3.07 0.80
CA ASP A 63 3.12 2.86 0.43
C ASP A 63 4.03 3.12 1.64
N LEU A 64 4.58 2.05 2.21
CA LEU A 64 5.53 2.11 3.32
C LEU A 64 6.94 1.80 2.84
N GLU A 65 7.64 2.85 2.42
CA GLU A 65 9.03 2.77 2.01
C GLU A 65 9.81 4.05 2.31
N GLY A 66 11.14 3.94 2.34
CA GLY A 66 12.04 5.06 2.61
C GLY A 66 11.83 5.70 3.98
N VAL A 67 11.46 4.93 5.01
CA VAL A 67 11.37 5.47 6.38
C VAL A 67 12.78 5.79 6.85
N LYS A 68 12.97 6.99 7.39
CA LYS A 68 14.28 7.46 7.85
C LYS A 68 14.81 6.53 8.93
N ALA A 69 16.06 6.10 8.76
CA ALA A 69 16.76 5.27 9.73
C ALA A 69 16.77 5.92 11.13
N GLY A 70 16.46 5.12 12.16
CA GLY A 70 16.36 5.59 13.54
C GLY A 70 14.96 6.09 13.95
N THR A 71 14.00 6.16 13.03
CA THR A 71 12.58 6.37 13.38
C THR A 71 12.14 5.29 14.37
N ALA A 72 11.43 5.69 15.41
CA ALA A 72 10.95 4.74 16.42
C ALA A 72 9.91 3.80 15.80
N VAL A 73 10.10 2.48 15.98
CA VAL A 73 9.18 1.45 15.48
C VAL A 73 7.73 1.70 15.92
N ALA A 74 7.52 2.17 17.15
CA ALA A 74 6.19 2.48 17.67
C ALA A 74 5.49 3.59 16.85
N ASP A 75 6.24 4.56 16.34
CA ASP A 75 5.70 5.64 15.51
C ASP A 75 5.36 5.14 14.11
N ILE A 76 6.19 4.27 13.52
CA ILE A 76 5.92 3.62 12.22
C ILE A 76 4.63 2.79 12.29
N ILE A 77 4.50 1.95 13.31
CA ILE A 77 3.32 1.10 13.51
C ILE A 77 2.09 1.94 13.83
N GLY A 78 2.24 2.96 14.68
CA GLY A 78 1.16 3.88 15.01
C GLY A 78 0.67 4.66 13.79
N PHE A 79 1.58 5.14 12.94
CA PHE A 79 1.25 5.75 11.65
C PHE A 79 0.43 4.80 10.78
N CYS A 80 0.93 3.59 10.52
CA CYS A 80 0.27 2.60 9.68
C CYS A 80 -1.14 2.27 10.19
N ASN A 81 -1.26 1.94 11.48
CA ASN A 81 -2.55 1.54 12.05
C ASN A 81 -3.57 2.67 12.11
N GLN A 82 -3.15 3.91 12.36
CA GLN A 82 -4.05 5.06 12.27
C GLN A 82 -4.50 5.31 10.83
N TRP A 83 -3.60 5.15 9.86
CA TRP A 83 -3.94 5.24 8.45
C TRP A 83 -4.97 4.16 8.05
N PHE A 84 -4.74 2.90 8.43
CA PHE A 84 -5.66 1.79 8.16
C PHE A 84 -7.05 2.04 8.76
N ALA A 85 -7.10 2.63 9.96
CA ALA A 85 -8.35 2.94 10.64
C ALA A 85 -9.18 3.97 9.86
N GLN A 86 -8.56 5.02 9.30
CA GLN A 86 -9.27 6.03 8.50
C GLN A 86 -9.82 5.44 7.19
N VAL A 87 -9.00 4.65 6.49
CA VAL A 87 -9.40 3.97 5.24
C VAL A 87 -10.54 2.99 5.49
N THR A 88 -10.45 2.20 6.56
CA THR A 88 -11.52 1.26 6.95
C THR A 88 -12.80 1.97 7.35
N ALA A 89 -12.71 3.08 8.10
CA ALA A 89 -13.87 3.87 8.51
C ALA A 89 -14.63 4.46 7.31
N ALA A 90 -13.95 4.71 6.19
CA ALA A 90 -14.57 5.15 4.93
C ALA A 90 -15.18 4.01 4.09
N GLY A 91 -15.07 2.76 4.56
CA GLY A 91 -15.65 1.58 3.90
C GLY A 91 -14.73 0.88 2.91
N PHE A 92 -13.45 1.24 2.85
CA PHE A 92 -12.45 0.53 2.03
C PHE A 92 -11.77 -0.57 2.85
N ALA A 93 -11.14 -1.53 2.16
CA ALA A 93 -10.17 -2.40 2.81
C ALA A 93 -8.82 -1.66 2.87
N SER A 94 -8.12 -1.72 4.00
CA SER A 94 -6.76 -1.18 4.08
C SER A 94 -5.74 -2.22 3.61
N GLY A 95 -4.67 -1.79 2.93
CA GLY A 95 -3.51 -2.62 2.61
C GLY A 95 -2.20 -1.85 2.79
N VAL A 96 -1.08 -2.56 2.81
CA VAL A 96 0.26 -1.96 2.87
C VAL A 96 1.17 -2.56 1.80
N TYR A 97 1.81 -1.69 1.04
CA TYR A 97 2.97 -2.00 0.23
C TYR A 97 4.21 -1.90 1.11
N VAL A 98 4.98 -2.99 1.18
CA VAL A 98 6.23 -3.08 1.96
C VAL A 98 7.38 -2.88 0.98
N GLY A 99 7.91 -1.66 0.93
CA GLY A 99 9.07 -1.31 0.12
C GLY A 99 10.37 -1.28 0.93
N PHE A 100 11.41 -0.72 0.31
CA PHE A 100 12.73 -0.62 0.94
C PHE A 100 12.66 0.25 2.20
N ASP A 101 13.48 -0.06 3.20
CA ASP A 101 13.58 0.70 4.45
C ASP A 101 12.21 1.01 5.11
N SER A 102 11.27 0.06 5.08
CA SER A 102 9.98 0.19 5.78
C SER A 102 10.12 0.26 7.31
N GLY A 103 11.27 -0.18 7.84
CA GLY A 103 11.60 -0.15 9.27
C GLY A 103 10.89 -1.20 10.13
N LEU A 104 10.14 -2.13 9.51
CA LEU A 104 9.40 -3.18 10.20
C LEU A 104 9.97 -4.57 9.94
N SER A 105 9.96 -5.42 10.96
CA SER A 105 10.31 -6.84 10.86
C SER A 105 9.13 -7.70 10.38
N SER A 106 9.42 -8.95 10.00
CA SER A 106 8.41 -9.95 9.61
C SER A 106 7.29 -10.12 10.65
N ASP A 107 7.66 -10.20 11.93
CA ASP A 107 6.72 -10.36 13.03
C ASP A 107 5.95 -9.07 13.31
N GLN A 108 6.58 -7.90 13.18
CA GLN A 108 5.89 -6.62 13.37
C GLN A 108 4.85 -6.39 12.29
N LEU A 109 5.17 -6.73 11.04
CA LEU A 109 4.23 -6.68 9.92
C LEU A 109 2.99 -7.52 10.23
N TYR A 110 3.15 -8.74 10.75
CA TYR A 110 2.01 -9.63 10.98
C TYR A 110 1.26 -9.40 12.30
N PHE A 111 1.98 -9.25 13.42
CA PHE A 111 1.37 -9.22 14.75
C PHE A 111 0.98 -7.81 15.22
N GLN A 112 1.55 -6.76 14.61
CA GLN A 112 1.37 -5.39 15.12
C GLN A 112 0.67 -4.47 14.13
N LEU A 113 0.62 -4.80 12.84
CA LEU A 113 -0.26 -4.10 11.89
C LEU A 113 -1.66 -4.70 11.92
N THR A 114 -2.67 -3.85 11.81
CA THR A 114 -4.08 -4.27 11.85
C THR A 114 -4.64 -4.67 10.48
N THR A 115 -3.90 -4.41 9.41
CA THR A 115 -4.26 -4.83 8.05
C THR A 115 -4.06 -6.34 7.83
N GLN A 116 -4.75 -6.89 6.85
CA GLN A 116 -4.57 -8.26 6.37
C GLN A 116 -4.13 -8.31 4.90
N HIS A 117 -3.88 -7.15 4.28
CA HIS A 117 -3.56 -7.04 2.86
C HIS A 117 -2.14 -6.51 2.69
N TYR A 118 -1.28 -7.32 2.07
CA TYR A 118 0.14 -7.02 1.91
C TYR A 118 0.57 -7.13 0.45
N TRP A 119 1.32 -6.13 0.01
CA TRP A 119 1.95 -6.06 -1.30
C TRP A 119 3.46 -5.96 -1.09
N ARG A 120 4.21 -6.86 -1.73
CA ARG A 120 5.67 -6.90 -1.67
C ARG A 120 6.28 -5.96 -2.72
N GLY A 121 7.12 -5.03 -2.30
CA GLY A 121 7.97 -4.27 -3.21
C GLY A 121 9.04 -5.13 -3.89
N ALA A 122 9.62 -4.61 -4.98
CA ALA A 122 10.64 -5.33 -5.74
C ALA A 122 11.98 -5.48 -4.97
N SER A 123 12.22 -4.62 -3.98
CA SER A 123 13.43 -4.60 -3.14
C SER A 123 13.57 -5.84 -2.24
N ASN A 124 14.70 -5.94 -1.55
CA ASN A 124 14.91 -6.95 -0.50
C ASN A 124 14.15 -6.55 0.77
N VAL A 125 12.89 -6.96 0.85
CA VAL A 125 11.99 -6.70 1.97
C VAL A 125 11.68 -7.99 2.74
N PRO A 126 11.41 -7.92 4.05
CA PRO A 126 11.09 -9.10 4.85
C PRO A 126 9.82 -9.78 4.35
N ASP A 127 9.64 -11.07 4.62
CA ASP A 127 8.32 -11.70 4.47
C ASP A 127 7.36 -11.26 5.57
N VAL A 128 6.05 -11.40 5.37
CA VAL A 128 5.04 -11.22 6.42
C VAL A 128 4.82 -12.56 7.10
N ALA A 129 5.13 -12.65 8.40
CA ALA A 129 5.06 -13.92 9.12
C ALA A 129 3.70 -14.60 8.93
N PHE A 130 3.70 -15.90 8.62
CA PHE A 130 2.52 -16.76 8.37
C PHE A 130 1.63 -16.41 7.16
N ARG A 131 1.46 -15.13 6.82
CA ARG A 131 0.51 -14.67 5.80
C ARG A 131 1.12 -14.53 4.42
N GLY A 132 2.34 -13.99 4.29
CA GLY A 132 2.89 -13.64 2.99
C GLY A 132 2.13 -12.50 2.30
N TYR A 133 2.12 -12.51 0.96
CA TYR A 133 1.73 -11.37 0.12
C TYR A 133 0.64 -11.71 -0.89
N GLN A 134 -0.23 -10.74 -1.17
CA GLN A 134 -1.32 -10.83 -2.15
C GLN A 134 -0.94 -10.20 -3.49
N ILE A 135 0.06 -9.31 -3.49
CA ILE A 135 0.65 -8.72 -4.69
C ILE A 135 2.17 -8.77 -4.54
N VAL A 136 2.88 -9.14 -5.61
CA VAL A 136 4.35 -9.13 -5.64
C VAL A 136 4.81 -8.31 -6.84
N GLN A 137 5.50 -7.21 -6.56
CA GLN A 137 6.08 -6.34 -7.57
C GLN A 137 7.41 -6.89 -8.09
N ARG A 138 7.67 -6.67 -9.38
CA ARG A 138 8.97 -6.89 -10.03
C ARG A 138 9.25 -5.73 -10.96
N VAL A 139 10.49 -5.27 -11.00
CA VAL A 139 10.93 -4.29 -12.00
C VAL A 139 11.38 -5.03 -13.26
N ILE A 140 10.83 -4.64 -14.40
CA ILE A 140 11.33 -5.04 -15.73
C ILE A 140 11.83 -3.81 -16.47
N LYS A 141 12.70 -4.02 -17.46
CA LYS A 141 13.15 -2.97 -18.38
C LYS A 141 12.75 -3.33 -19.80
N ASP A 142 12.24 -2.36 -20.55
CA ASP A 142 12.07 -2.53 -21.99
C ASP A 142 13.42 -2.45 -22.74
N SER A 143 13.39 -2.62 -24.05
CA SER A 143 14.57 -2.50 -24.91
C SER A 143 15.17 -1.09 -24.94
N GLY A 144 14.42 -0.07 -24.54
CA GLY A 144 14.88 1.32 -24.40
C GLY A 144 15.49 1.62 -23.02
N GLY A 145 15.42 0.69 -22.08
CA GLY A 145 15.88 0.87 -20.70
C GLY A 145 14.85 1.54 -19.79
N ASN A 146 13.61 1.76 -20.24
CA ASN A 146 12.54 2.27 -19.40
C ASN A 146 12.13 1.19 -18.40
N GLU A 147 12.01 1.58 -17.14
CA GLU A 147 11.57 0.70 -16.06
C GLU A 147 10.05 0.65 -15.99
N PHE A 148 9.54 -0.58 -15.83
CA PHE A 148 8.13 -0.85 -15.56
C PHE A 148 8.03 -1.68 -14.29
N ASP A 149 7.18 -1.24 -13.39
CA ASP A 149 6.76 -2.03 -12.25
C ASP A 149 5.64 -2.97 -12.68
N VAL A 150 5.90 -4.27 -12.56
CA VAL A 150 4.94 -5.31 -12.91
C VAL A 150 4.51 -6.03 -11.64
N ASP A 151 3.22 -5.97 -11.38
CA ASP A 151 2.61 -6.53 -10.19
C ASP A 151 1.88 -7.83 -10.51
N HIS A 152 2.26 -8.88 -9.80
CA HIS A 152 1.58 -10.17 -9.88
C HIS A 152 0.65 -10.35 -8.68
N ALA A 153 -0.65 -10.36 -8.94
CA ALA A 153 -1.65 -10.70 -7.94
C ALA A 153 -1.68 -12.21 -7.67
N GLN A 154 -1.82 -12.59 -6.41
CA GLN A 154 -1.91 -13.97 -5.95
C GLN A 154 -2.78 -14.08 -4.69
N THR A 155 -3.03 -15.31 -4.24
CA THR A 155 -3.59 -15.58 -2.93
C THR A 155 -2.47 -15.71 -1.90
N ASP A 156 -2.64 -15.09 -0.74
CA ASP A 156 -1.72 -15.20 0.38
C ASP A 156 -1.80 -16.59 1.05
N ASN A 157 -0.87 -16.89 1.97
CA ASN A 157 -0.78 -18.19 2.61
C ASN A 157 -1.97 -18.52 3.53
N LEU A 158 -2.82 -17.52 3.84
CA LEU A 158 -4.02 -17.68 4.66
C LEU A 158 -5.31 -17.60 3.82
N GLY A 159 -5.20 -17.55 2.49
CA GLY A 159 -6.33 -17.65 1.57
C GLY A 159 -6.98 -16.33 1.16
N LEU A 160 -6.38 -15.17 1.48
CA LEU A 160 -6.92 -13.87 1.04
C LEU A 160 -6.24 -13.36 -0.24
N SER A 161 -6.94 -12.50 -0.97
CA SER A 161 -6.44 -11.80 -2.16
C SER A 161 -6.78 -10.31 -2.09
N ALA A 162 -6.05 -9.50 -2.86
CA ALA A 162 -6.36 -8.09 -3.04
C ALA A 162 -7.76 -7.91 -3.64
N THR A 163 -8.49 -6.92 -3.13
CA THR A 163 -9.82 -6.55 -3.64
C THR A 163 -9.72 -5.27 -4.46
N VAL A 164 -10.41 -5.22 -5.59
CA VAL A 164 -10.31 -4.15 -6.59
C VAL A 164 -11.69 -3.68 -7.02
N THR A 165 -11.77 -2.45 -7.54
CA THR A 165 -12.97 -2.01 -8.25
C THR A 165 -12.97 -2.60 -9.67
N SER A 166 -14.11 -3.16 -10.07
CA SER A 166 -14.40 -3.65 -11.42
C SER A 166 -15.85 -3.30 -11.80
N GLN A 167 -16.15 -3.17 -13.09
CA GLN A 167 -17.52 -3.09 -13.61
C GLN A 167 -18.15 -4.47 -13.79
#